data_AF-A0A4R2J5X2-F1
#
_entry.id   AF-A0A4R2J5X2-F1
#
_cell.length_a   1.000
_cell.length_b   1.000
_cell.length_c   1.000
_cell.angle_alpha   90.00
_cell.angle_beta   90.00
_cell.angle_gamma   90.00
#
_symmetry.space_group_name_H-M   'P 1'
#
loop_
_entity.id
_entity.type
_entity.pdbx_description
1 polymer ?
#
loop_
_entity_poly.entity_id
_entity_poly.type
_entity_poly.pdbx_seq_one_letter_code
_entity_poly.pdbx_strand_id
1 'polypeptide(L)'
;MADRARHPVHRTIVLVDVEGFGARHRTLPHQLGIRAGLYRMVAAALESAGVPLDACYREDRGDSVFVLVPPEYPKAPLMEVLPEALARAVRGHNNTSHDAARVRLRLAVHAGEVAFDDHGATSTAVTTAFRLLDATPLKQALADSPGVLAMIVSRLVFDEVVRHSATLNPATFRPVEVAVKEIRDMAWIALPDHPYPPDHAVLDPTTPADRGRSQAEEEPMTQSHGAGAGSGANPQVNQRSSATNGGIAVNIAGTGNQTIINPHQTPRPRFRRGFGWALMVFLAVDVVFAAVVWTAGVQNVGPWPSTSVLLLVLTVLTALLWLRLARRVFGGLWRAVVGLFRGMNRATEGLTRTLGGK
;
A
#
# COMPACT_ATOMS: atom_id res chain seq x y z
N MET A 1 20.75 -25.20 -1.92
CA MET A 1 20.17 -24.16 -2.80
C MET A 1 19.76 -22.98 -1.94
N ALA A 2 20.75 -22.31 -1.36
CA ALA A 2 20.58 -21.15 -0.50
C ALA A 2 21.36 -20.01 -1.17
N ASP A 3 20.64 -18.94 -1.49
CA ASP A 3 21.07 -17.55 -1.69
C ASP A 3 20.17 -16.91 -2.75
N ARG A 4 19.01 -16.45 -2.30
CA ARG A 4 18.08 -15.71 -3.16
C ARG A 4 17.56 -14.45 -2.49
N ALA A 5 18.32 -13.89 -1.53
CA ALA A 5 18.22 -12.46 -1.25
C ALA A 5 18.88 -11.71 -2.41
N ARG A 6 18.18 -11.67 -3.56
CA ARG A 6 18.67 -10.99 -4.76
C ARG A 6 18.54 -9.50 -4.52
N HIS A 7 19.60 -8.77 -4.82
CA HIS A 7 19.68 -7.31 -4.70
C HIS A 7 18.36 -6.63 -5.08
N PRO A 8 17.94 -5.58 -4.35
CA PRO A 8 16.75 -4.84 -4.71
C PRO A 8 16.82 -4.39 -6.18
N VAL A 9 15.72 -4.59 -6.89
CA VAL A 9 15.57 -4.16 -8.28
C VAL A 9 14.39 -3.22 -8.41
N HIS A 10 14.55 -2.23 -9.28
CA HIS A 10 13.51 -1.26 -9.54
C HIS A 10 12.29 -1.91 -10.21
N ARG A 11 11.10 -1.67 -9.67
CA ARG A 11 9.83 -2.13 -10.24
C ARG A 11 8.80 -1.01 -10.26
N THR A 12 7.93 -1.02 -11.27
CA THR A 12 6.66 -0.30 -11.18
C THR A 12 5.65 -1.22 -10.50
N ILE A 13 5.02 -0.72 -9.44
CA ILE A 13 4.07 -1.44 -8.61
C ILE A 13 2.66 -1.02 -9.04
N VAL A 14 1.86 -1.99 -9.48
CA VAL A 14 0.45 -1.81 -9.83
C VAL A 14 -0.40 -2.67 -8.90
N LEU A 15 -1.28 -2.01 -8.16
CA LEU A 15 -2.24 -2.66 -7.28
C LEU A 15 -3.65 -2.32 -7.71
N VAL A 16 -4.51 -3.32 -7.82
CA VAL A 16 -5.92 -3.13 -8.15
C VAL A 16 -6.77 -3.85 -7.12
N ASP A 17 -7.80 -3.19 -6.60
CA ASP A 17 -8.67 -3.73 -5.56
C ASP A 17 -10.14 -3.47 -5.85
N VAL A 18 -11.02 -4.38 -5.39
CA VAL A 18 -12.46 -4.33 -5.63
C VAL A 18 -13.17 -3.61 -4.47
N GLU A 19 -13.95 -2.59 -4.80
CA GLU A 19 -14.81 -1.92 -3.83
C GLU A 19 -15.83 -2.91 -3.23
N GLY A 20 -15.80 -3.01 -1.90
CA GLY A 20 -16.76 -3.79 -1.13
C GLY A 20 -16.75 -5.29 -1.42
N PHE A 21 -15.63 -5.90 -1.80
CA PHE A 21 -15.55 -7.34 -2.17
C PHE A 21 -16.26 -8.26 -1.16
N GLY A 22 -16.07 -8.02 0.14
CA GLY A 22 -16.69 -8.76 1.24
C GLY A 22 -18.12 -8.34 1.61
N ALA A 23 -18.82 -7.56 0.78
CA ALA A 23 -20.17 -7.09 1.10
C ALA A 23 -21.16 -8.26 1.31
N ARG A 24 -22.05 -8.14 2.30
CA ARG A 24 -22.96 -9.23 2.72
C ARG A 24 -23.90 -9.76 1.63
N HIS A 25 -24.20 -8.95 0.62
CA HIS A 25 -25.04 -9.35 -0.52
C HIS A 25 -24.26 -10.19 -1.56
N ARG A 26 -22.93 -10.27 -1.46
CA ARG A 26 -22.08 -11.09 -2.34
C ARG A 26 -21.92 -12.48 -1.73
N THR A 27 -22.41 -13.48 -2.45
CA THR A 27 -22.23 -14.90 -2.11
C THR A 27 -20.86 -15.39 -2.58
N LEU A 28 -20.44 -16.58 -2.15
CA LEU A 28 -19.18 -17.18 -2.60
C LEU A 28 -19.10 -17.32 -4.14
N PRO A 29 -20.15 -17.77 -4.86
CA PRO A 29 -20.15 -17.73 -6.32
C PRO A 29 -19.93 -16.33 -6.91
N HIS A 30 -20.54 -15.29 -6.33
CA HIS A 30 -20.30 -13.90 -6.77
C HIS A 30 -18.84 -13.51 -6.58
N GLN A 31 -18.25 -13.81 -5.42
CA GLN A 31 -16.84 -13.52 -5.11
C GLN A 31 -15.88 -14.24 -6.06
N LEU A 32 -16.12 -15.51 -6.37
CA LEU A 32 -15.31 -16.27 -7.33
C LEU A 32 -15.42 -15.69 -8.75
N GLY A 33 -16.62 -15.31 -9.19
CA GLY A 33 -16.87 -14.68 -10.48
C GLY A 33 -16.19 -13.32 -10.60
N ILE A 34 -16.33 -12.48 -9.57
CA ILE A 34 -15.68 -11.16 -9.45
C ILE A 34 -14.17 -11.31 -9.56
N ARG A 35 -13.59 -12.23 -8.78
CA ARG A 35 -12.15 -12.46 -8.76
C ARG A 35 -11.63 -12.93 -10.11
N ALA A 36 -12.31 -13.88 -10.75
CA ALA A 36 -11.96 -14.32 -12.10
C ALA A 36 -12.08 -13.17 -13.13
N GLY A 37 -13.11 -12.32 -13.01
CA GLY A 37 -13.28 -11.12 -13.81
C GLY A 37 -12.14 -10.12 -13.60
N LEU A 38 -11.79 -9.82 -12.36
CA LEU A 38 -10.72 -8.90 -11.98
C LEU A 38 -9.40 -9.28 -12.65
N TYR A 39 -8.97 -10.54 -12.55
CA TYR A 39 -7.76 -11.00 -13.20
C TYR A 39 -7.79 -10.83 -14.73
N ARG A 40 -8.92 -11.11 -15.37
CA ARG A 40 -9.06 -10.92 -16.83
C ARG A 40 -9.00 -9.45 -17.22
N MET A 41 -9.67 -8.57 -16.48
CA MET A 41 -9.69 -7.14 -16.77
C MET A 41 -8.32 -6.50 -16.56
N VAL A 42 -7.60 -6.87 -15.49
CA VAL A 42 -6.24 -6.37 -15.24
C VAL A 42 -5.26 -6.91 -16.30
N ALA A 43 -5.39 -8.19 -16.70
CA ALA A 43 -4.59 -8.76 -17.78
C ALA A 43 -4.75 -7.98 -19.09
N ALA A 44 -6.00 -7.76 -19.53
CA ALA A 44 -6.30 -7.05 -20.76
C ALA A 44 -5.85 -5.58 -20.72
N ALA A 45 -5.95 -4.93 -19.55
CA ALA A 45 -5.50 -3.54 -19.38
C ALA A 45 -3.96 -3.42 -19.44
N LEU A 46 -3.23 -4.35 -18.84
CA LEU A 46 -1.76 -4.41 -18.93
C LEU A 46 -1.30 -4.70 -20.35
N GLU A 47 -1.95 -5.64 -21.03
CA GLU A 47 -1.66 -5.96 -22.43
C GLU A 47 -1.92 -4.75 -23.34
N SER A 48 -3.00 -3.99 -23.10
CA SER A 48 -3.28 -2.74 -23.81
C SER A 48 -2.19 -1.69 -23.60
N ALA A 49 -1.55 -1.67 -22.43
CA ALA A 49 -0.41 -0.82 -22.12
C ALA A 49 0.95 -1.37 -22.62
N GLY A 50 0.94 -2.45 -23.41
CA GLY A 50 2.16 -3.07 -23.95
C GLY A 50 2.97 -3.88 -22.94
N VAL A 51 2.34 -4.29 -21.83
CA VAL A 51 2.98 -5.08 -20.76
C VAL A 51 2.36 -6.48 -20.71
N PRO A 52 3.03 -7.49 -21.27
CA PRO A 52 2.61 -8.88 -21.15
C PRO A 52 2.55 -9.32 -19.69
N LEU A 53 1.43 -9.92 -19.27
CA LEU A 53 1.21 -10.28 -17.88
C LEU A 53 2.16 -11.39 -17.38
N ASP A 54 2.67 -12.21 -18.29
CA ASP A 54 3.67 -13.26 -18.04
C ASP A 54 5.08 -12.72 -17.79
N ALA A 55 5.41 -11.53 -18.30
CA ALA A 55 6.63 -10.81 -17.96
C ALA A 55 6.61 -10.23 -16.53
N CYS A 56 5.43 -10.08 -15.94
CA CYS A 56 5.26 -9.50 -14.61
C CYS A 56 5.32 -10.53 -13.49
N TYR A 57 5.94 -10.13 -12.37
CA TYR A 57 5.74 -10.84 -11.11
C TYR A 57 4.36 -10.52 -10.54
N ARG A 58 3.66 -11.53 -10.03
CA ARG A 58 2.29 -11.41 -9.53
C ARG A 58 2.11 -12.18 -8.25
N GLU A 59 1.36 -11.61 -7.34
CA GLU A 59 0.84 -12.33 -6.19
C GLU A 59 -0.67 -12.27 -6.15
N ASP A 60 -1.22 -13.36 -5.66
CA ASP A 60 -2.63 -13.50 -5.41
C ASP A 60 -2.93 -13.08 -3.97
N ARG A 61 -3.70 -12.00 -3.83
CA ARG A 61 -4.04 -11.39 -2.54
C ARG A 61 -5.54 -11.48 -2.24
N GLY A 62 -6.25 -12.45 -2.81
CA GLY A 62 -7.67 -12.64 -2.51
C GLY A 62 -8.56 -11.79 -3.43
N ASP A 63 -8.81 -10.56 -3.02
CA ASP A 63 -9.66 -9.56 -3.68
C ASP A 63 -8.91 -8.44 -4.37
N SER A 64 -7.59 -8.39 -4.19
CA SER A 64 -6.70 -7.49 -4.89
C SER A 64 -5.76 -8.24 -5.85
N VAL A 65 -5.39 -7.58 -6.95
CA VAL A 65 -4.34 -8.00 -7.87
C VAL A 65 -3.09 -7.16 -7.61
N PHE A 66 -1.98 -7.84 -7.33
CA PHE A 66 -0.67 -7.21 -7.14
C PHE A 66 0.27 -7.62 -8.25
N VAL A 67 0.76 -6.62 -8.99
CA VAL A 67 1.65 -6.78 -10.14
C VAL A 67 2.90 -5.92 -9.94
N LEU A 68 4.06 -6.54 -10.12
CA LEU A 68 5.34 -5.87 -10.26
C LEU A 68 5.77 -5.92 -11.72
N VAL A 69 5.76 -4.76 -12.36
CA VAL A 69 6.16 -4.58 -13.75
C VAL A 69 7.68 -4.36 -13.80
N PRO A 70 8.40 -5.10 -14.67
CA PRO A 70 9.85 -4.94 -14.83
C PRO A 70 10.28 -3.55 -15.35
N PRO A 71 11.52 -3.11 -15.06
CA PRO A 71 12.01 -1.79 -15.45
C PRO A 71 12.21 -1.62 -16.96
N GLU A 72 12.32 -2.72 -17.71
CA GLU A 72 12.36 -2.71 -19.18
C GLU A 72 11.05 -2.20 -19.83
N TYR A 73 9.95 -2.15 -19.07
CA TYR A 73 8.69 -1.57 -19.55
C TYR A 73 8.55 -0.10 -19.11
N PRO A 74 8.23 0.82 -20.04
CA PRO A 74 8.08 2.23 -19.73
C PRO A 74 6.88 2.48 -18.79
N LYS A 75 7.02 3.46 -17.88
CA LYS A 75 5.94 3.82 -16.95
C LYS A 75 4.81 4.61 -17.61
N ALA A 76 5.10 5.34 -18.69
CA ALA A 76 4.12 6.19 -19.37
C ALA A 76 2.86 5.41 -19.82
N PRO A 77 2.95 4.29 -20.55
CA PRO A 77 1.75 3.50 -20.91
C PRO A 77 0.94 2.99 -19.72
N LEU A 78 1.58 2.73 -18.57
CA LEU A 78 0.88 2.33 -17.34
C LEU A 78 0.06 3.46 -16.72
N MET A 79 0.35 4.71 -17.07
CA MET A 79 -0.41 5.89 -16.66
C MET A 79 -1.38 6.37 -17.73
N GLU A 80 -0.99 6.26 -19.00
CA GLU A 80 -1.72 6.81 -20.15
C GLU A 80 -2.78 5.85 -20.68
N VAL A 81 -2.50 4.54 -20.70
CA VAL A 81 -3.34 3.54 -21.38
C VAL A 81 -4.02 2.61 -20.39
N LEU A 82 -3.28 2.09 -19.40
CA LEU A 82 -3.80 1.11 -18.44
C LEU A 82 -5.06 1.58 -17.71
N PRO A 83 -5.16 2.82 -17.18
CA PRO A 83 -6.32 3.23 -16.40
C PRO A 83 -7.61 3.30 -17.25
N GLU A 84 -7.52 3.86 -18.45
CA GLU A 84 -8.67 3.91 -19.37
C GLU A 84 -9.07 2.52 -19.88
N ALA A 85 -8.09 1.67 -20.20
CA ALA A 85 -8.34 0.29 -20.62
C ALA A 85 -9.00 -0.52 -19.49
N LEU A 86 -8.55 -0.34 -18.25
CA LEU A 86 -9.13 -0.99 -17.09
C LEU A 86 -10.57 -0.52 -16.86
N ALA A 87 -10.85 0.79 -16.90
CA ALA A 87 -12.21 1.31 -16.76
C ALA A 87 -13.16 0.76 -17.85
N ARG A 88 -12.68 0.69 -19.09
CA ARG A 88 -13.44 0.09 -20.21
C ARG A 88 -13.74 -1.39 -19.96
N ALA A 89 -12.75 -2.16 -19.51
CA ALA A 89 -12.91 -3.57 -19.18
C ALA A 89 -13.93 -3.78 -18.04
N VAL A 90 -13.90 -2.92 -17.01
CA VAL A 90 -14.86 -2.95 -15.89
C VAL A 90 -16.28 -2.68 -16.36
N ARG A 91 -16.49 -1.68 -17.22
CA ARG A 91 -17.82 -1.43 -17.80
C ARG A 91 -18.31 -2.62 -18.62
N GLY A 92 -17.44 -3.22 -19.44
CA GLY A 92 -17.75 -4.43 -20.19
C GLY A 92 -18.19 -5.58 -19.29
N HIS A 93 -17.44 -5.86 -18.22
CA HIS A 93 -17.79 -6.86 -17.22
C HIS A 93 -19.13 -6.55 -16.52
N ASN A 94 -19.35 -5.30 -16.12
CA ASN A 94 -20.57 -4.89 -15.42
C ASN A 94 -21.83 -5.00 -16.29
N ASN A 95 -21.71 -4.74 -17.60
CA ASN A 95 -22.83 -4.83 -18.55
C ASN A 95 -23.34 -6.27 -18.72
N THR A 96 -22.47 -7.28 -18.55
CA THR A 96 -22.84 -8.69 -18.65
C THR A 96 -23.05 -9.36 -17.30
N SER A 97 -22.86 -8.63 -16.20
CA SER A 97 -22.93 -9.16 -14.83
C SER A 97 -24.26 -8.85 -14.17
N HIS A 98 -24.74 -9.78 -13.34
CA HIS A 98 -25.78 -9.51 -12.36
C HIS A 98 -25.34 -8.43 -11.36
N ASP A 99 -26.28 -7.72 -10.77
CA ASP A 99 -25.99 -6.57 -9.90
C ASP A 99 -25.00 -6.90 -8.76
N ALA A 100 -25.14 -8.06 -8.12
CA ALA A 100 -24.23 -8.49 -7.05
C ALA A 100 -22.80 -8.81 -7.53
N ALA A 101 -22.60 -9.02 -8.83
CA ALA A 101 -21.31 -9.30 -9.47
C ALA A 101 -20.71 -8.08 -10.20
N ARG A 102 -21.43 -6.95 -10.24
CA ARG A 102 -20.88 -5.67 -10.70
C ARG A 102 -19.83 -5.16 -9.73
N VAL A 103 -18.80 -4.51 -10.27
CA VAL A 103 -17.65 -4.05 -9.51
C VAL A 103 -17.26 -2.63 -9.88
N ARG A 104 -16.62 -1.98 -8.92
CA ARG A 104 -15.89 -0.73 -9.08
C ARG A 104 -14.52 -0.95 -8.47
N LEU A 105 -13.49 -0.35 -9.05
CA LEU A 105 -12.11 -0.67 -8.73
C LEU A 105 -11.37 0.55 -8.18
N ARG A 106 -10.42 0.27 -7.29
CA ARG A 106 -9.37 1.19 -6.87
C ARG A 106 -8.06 0.74 -7.49
N LEU A 107 -7.29 1.67 -8.02
CA LEU A 107 -5.98 1.44 -8.63
C LEU A 107 -4.93 2.28 -7.90
N ALA A 108 -3.82 1.67 -7.51
CA ALA A 108 -2.65 2.39 -7.02
C ALA A 108 -1.43 2.10 -7.91
N VAL A 109 -0.72 3.16 -8.31
CA VAL A 109 0.54 3.06 -9.06
C VAL A 109 1.67 3.74 -8.29
N HIS A 110 2.75 3.00 -8.08
CA HIS A 110 3.96 3.48 -7.44
C HIS A 110 5.19 2.86 -8.11
N ALA A 111 6.40 3.29 -7.77
CA ALA A 111 7.63 2.67 -8.24
C ALA A 111 8.71 2.77 -7.17
N GLY A 112 9.58 1.77 -7.11
CA GLY A 112 10.69 1.74 -6.17
C GLY A 112 11.44 0.42 -6.18
N GLU A 113 12.41 0.30 -5.29
CA GLU A 113 13.23 -0.89 -5.16
C GLU A 113 12.47 -2.02 -4.45
N VAL A 114 12.58 -3.23 -5.00
CA VAL A 114 11.92 -4.43 -4.49
C VAL A 114 12.92 -5.57 -4.36
N ALA A 115 13.02 -6.14 -3.17
CA ALA A 115 13.76 -7.38 -2.94
C ALA A 115 12.81 -8.58 -3.08
N PHE A 116 13.35 -9.69 -3.57
CA PHE A 116 12.64 -10.96 -3.70
C PHE A 116 13.30 -12.00 -2.81
N ASP A 117 12.50 -12.84 -2.17
CA ASP A 117 12.96 -13.99 -1.37
C ASP A 117 12.09 -15.24 -1.64
N ASP A 118 12.26 -16.29 -0.85
CA ASP A 118 11.48 -17.52 -0.97
C ASP A 118 9.99 -17.35 -0.58
N HIS A 119 9.62 -16.20 -0.02
CA HIS A 119 8.28 -15.85 0.44
C HIS A 119 7.57 -14.81 -0.45
N GLY A 120 8.28 -14.17 -1.38
CA GLY A 120 7.71 -13.31 -2.40
C GLY A 120 8.47 -12.00 -2.56
N ALA A 121 7.74 -10.92 -2.78
CA ALA A 121 8.30 -9.58 -2.89
C ALA A 121 8.17 -8.79 -1.58
N THR A 122 9.24 -8.11 -1.17
CA THR A 122 9.24 -7.26 0.02
C THR A 122 10.00 -5.95 -0.21
N SER A 123 9.38 -4.83 0.17
CA SER A 123 10.03 -3.52 0.28
C SER A 123 9.15 -2.48 0.97
N THR A 124 9.77 -1.37 1.34
CA THR A 124 9.07 -0.14 1.74
C THR A 124 8.18 0.38 0.61
N ALA A 125 8.64 0.34 -0.65
CA ALA A 125 7.85 0.74 -1.81
C ALA A 125 6.55 -0.10 -1.96
N VAL A 126 6.64 -1.43 -1.83
CA VAL A 126 5.44 -2.30 -1.85
C VAL A 126 4.49 -1.93 -0.71
N THR A 127 5.03 -1.70 0.50
CA THR A 127 4.24 -1.26 1.65
C THR A 127 3.54 0.07 1.37
N THR A 128 4.25 1.05 0.82
CA THR A 128 3.69 2.36 0.42
C THR A 128 2.57 2.21 -0.60
N ALA A 129 2.74 1.37 -1.63
CA ALA A 129 1.72 1.15 -2.63
C ALA A 129 0.41 0.61 -2.04
N PHE A 130 0.48 -0.38 -1.13
CA PHE A 130 -0.71 -0.89 -0.43
C PHE A 130 -1.38 0.18 0.42
N ARG A 131 -0.59 1.05 1.06
CA ARG A 131 -1.11 2.16 1.86
C ARG A 131 -1.82 3.21 1.00
N LEU A 132 -1.29 3.50 -0.19
CA LEU A 132 -1.95 4.37 -1.17
C LEU A 132 -3.30 3.77 -1.58
N LEU A 133 -3.33 2.47 -1.91
CA LEU A 133 -4.56 1.77 -2.29
C LEU A 133 -5.63 1.77 -1.19
N ASP A 134 -5.20 1.70 0.08
CA ASP A 134 -6.10 1.69 1.25
C ASP A 134 -6.47 3.09 1.76
N ALA A 135 -5.90 4.15 1.19
CA ALA A 135 -6.05 5.52 1.66
C ALA A 135 -7.53 5.98 1.64
N THR A 136 -8.01 6.52 2.76
CA THR A 136 -9.39 7.03 2.89
C THR A 136 -9.78 8.01 1.78
N PRO A 137 -8.92 8.98 1.37
CA PRO A 137 -9.25 9.88 0.26
C PRO A 137 -9.54 9.15 -1.06
N LEU A 138 -8.84 8.05 -1.37
CA LEU A 138 -9.12 7.26 -2.58
C LEU A 138 -10.47 6.55 -2.50
N LYS A 139 -10.80 6.01 -1.31
CA LYS A 139 -12.09 5.35 -1.08
C LYS A 139 -13.25 6.33 -1.24
N GLN A 140 -13.10 7.54 -0.70
CA GLN A 140 -14.09 8.62 -0.83
C GLN A 140 -14.22 9.09 -2.29
N ALA A 141 -13.09 9.34 -2.97
CA ALA A 141 -13.09 9.73 -4.36
C ALA A 141 -13.82 8.72 -5.27
N LEU A 142 -13.67 7.43 -5.01
CA LEU A 142 -14.47 6.42 -5.69
C LEU A 142 -15.94 6.52 -5.28
N ALA A 143 -16.26 6.52 -3.98
CA ALA A 143 -17.64 6.58 -3.49
C ALA A 143 -18.45 7.76 -4.07
N ASP A 144 -17.83 8.93 -4.21
CA ASP A 144 -18.46 10.17 -4.68
C ASP A 144 -18.53 10.26 -6.22
N SER A 145 -17.76 9.43 -6.93
CA SER A 145 -17.73 9.41 -8.39
C SER A 145 -18.85 8.54 -8.95
N PRO A 146 -19.51 8.93 -10.06
CA PRO A 146 -20.39 8.01 -10.81
C PRO A 146 -19.58 6.99 -11.65
N GLY A 147 -18.26 7.15 -11.73
CA GLY A 147 -17.35 6.27 -12.47
C GLY A 147 -17.13 4.90 -11.82
N VAL A 148 -16.44 4.03 -12.54
CA VAL A 148 -16.12 2.66 -12.10
C VAL A 148 -14.67 2.51 -11.61
N LEU A 149 -13.83 3.53 -11.78
CA LEU A 149 -12.42 3.46 -11.43
C LEU A 149 -11.95 4.75 -10.74
N ALA A 150 -11.29 4.60 -9.59
CA ALA A 150 -10.49 5.65 -8.99
C ALA A 150 -9.03 5.21 -8.93
N MET A 151 -8.12 6.12 -9.24
CA MET A 151 -6.69 5.86 -9.27
C MET A 151 -5.97 6.78 -8.29
N ILE A 152 -4.98 6.26 -7.59
CA ILE A 152 -4.02 7.04 -6.82
C ILE A 152 -2.60 6.77 -7.33
N VAL A 153 -1.77 7.80 -7.38
CA VAL A 153 -0.35 7.68 -7.71
C VAL A 153 0.51 8.34 -6.64
N SER A 154 1.66 7.73 -6.36
CA SER A 154 2.67 8.34 -5.49
C SER A 154 3.22 9.63 -6.10
N ARG A 155 3.76 10.51 -5.26
CA ARG A 155 4.50 11.70 -5.69
C ARG A 155 5.52 11.44 -6.80
N LEU A 156 6.37 10.42 -6.64
CA LEU A 156 7.38 10.07 -7.64
C LEU A 156 6.77 9.80 -9.01
N VAL A 157 5.67 9.04 -9.08
CA VAL A 157 4.99 8.75 -10.35
C VAL A 157 4.31 10.00 -10.92
N PHE A 158 3.73 10.84 -10.06
CA PHE A 158 3.10 12.07 -10.51
C PHE A 158 4.13 13.05 -11.10
N ASP A 159 5.17 13.35 -10.32
CA ASP A 159 6.18 14.34 -10.67
C ASP A 159 7.02 13.90 -11.88
N GLU A 160 7.43 12.62 -11.94
CA GLU A 160 8.36 12.14 -12.98
C GLU A 160 7.66 11.57 -14.23
N VAL A 161 6.37 11.22 -14.17
CA VAL A 161 5.65 10.60 -15.30
C VAL A 161 4.44 11.42 -15.70
N VAL A 162 3.52 11.68 -14.78
CA VAL A 162 2.25 12.35 -15.13
C VAL A 162 2.49 13.77 -15.62
N ARG A 163 3.30 14.56 -14.91
CA ARG A 163 3.59 15.96 -15.30
C ARG A 163 4.27 16.11 -16.67
N HIS A 164 4.95 15.06 -17.11
CA HIS A 164 5.72 15.05 -18.36
C HIS A 164 5.02 14.30 -19.51
N SER A 165 3.82 13.77 -19.26
CA SER A 165 3.02 13.12 -20.29
C SER A 165 2.44 14.14 -21.27
N ALA A 166 2.46 13.81 -22.56
CA ALA A 166 1.82 14.61 -23.60
C ALA A 166 0.32 14.30 -23.75
N THR A 167 -0.16 13.22 -23.13
CA THR A 167 -1.54 12.72 -23.30
C THR A 167 -2.38 12.93 -22.04
N LEU A 168 -1.77 12.86 -20.86
CA LEU A 168 -2.45 13.15 -19.60
C LEU A 168 -2.52 14.67 -19.36
N ASN A 169 -3.60 15.12 -18.73
CA ASN A 169 -3.69 16.47 -18.18
C ASN A 169 -3.38 16.42 -16.67
N PRO A 170 -2.21 16.85 -16.21
CA PRO A 170 -1.87 16.82 -14.78
C PRO A 170 -2.84 17.62 -13.91
N ALA A 171 -3.52 18.63 -14.46
CA ALA A 171 -4.49 19.45 -13.73
C ALA A 171 -5.80 18.70 -13.39
N THR A 172 -6.04 17.51 -13.96
CA THR A 172 -7.19 16.65 -13.59
C THR A 172 -6.87 15.73 -12.43
N PHE A 173 -5.66 15.78 -11.87
CA PHE A 173 -5.29 15.05 -10.67
C PHE A 173 -5.54 15.93 -9.43
N ARG A 174 -5.83 15.30 -8.29
CA ARG A 174 -6.06 15.98 -7.01
C ARG A 174 -5.03 15.57 -5.98
N PRO A 175 -4.27 16.53 -5.42
CA PRO A 175 -3.27 16.23 -4.42
C PRO A 175 -3.99 15.87 -3.13
N VAL A 176 -3.51 14.82 -2.47
CA VAL A 176 -4.02 14.36 -1.18
C VAL A 176 -2.85 14.03 -0.26
N GLU A 177 -2.99 14.38 1.00
CA GLU A 177 -2.09 13.90 2.03
C GLU A 177 -2.46 12.47 2.41
N VAL A 178 -1.48 11.57 2.33
CA VAL A 178 -1.63 10.19 2.78
C VAL A 178 -0.81 10.04 4.05
N ALA A 179 -1.47 10.20 5.19
CA ALA A 179 -0.90 9.99 6.51
C ALA A 179 -1.09 8.52 6.92
N VAL A 180 -0.02 7.72 6.88
CA VAL A 180 -0.10 6.30 7.27
C VAL A 180 1.08 5.92 8.16
N LYS A 181 0.79 5.82 9.47
CA LYS A 181 1.76 5.59 10.55
C LYS A 181 2.90 6.64 10.52
N GLU A 182 4.14 6.20 10.34
CA GLU A 182 5.36 7.02 10.46
C GLU A 182 5.64 7.89 9.22
N ILE A 183 4.82 7.80 8.16
CA ILE A 183 5.03 8.52 6.91
C ILE A 183 3.81 9.40 6.61
N ARG A 184 4.08 10.70 6.42
CA ARG A 184 3.17 11.63 5.75
C ARG A 184 3.78 11.91 4.37
N ASP A 185 3.08 11.54 3.32
CA ASP A 185 3.51 11.82 1.96
C ASP A 185 2.34 12.34 1.12
N MET A 186 2.67 13.01 0.03
CA MET A 186 1.72 13.50 -0.95
C MET A 186 1.47 12.42 -2.01
N ALA A 187 0.21 12.29 -2.39
CA ALA A 187 -0.22 11.47 -3.51
C ALA A 187 -1.23 12.23 -4.37
N TRP A 188 -1.52 11.71 -5.56
CA TRP A 188 -2.45 12.33 -6.48
C TRP A 188 -3.53 11.35 -6.89
N ILE A 189 -4.79 11.77 -6.78
CA ILE A 189 -5.95 10.99 -7.20
C ILE A 189 -6.43 11.45 -8.57
N ALA A 190 -6.76 10.51 -9.44
CA ALA A 190 -7.48 10.75 -10.68
C ALA A 190 -8.68 9.82 -10.79
N LEU A 191 -9.66 10.24 -11.58
CA LEU A 191 -10.85 9.47 -11.94
C LEU A 191 -10.81 9.23 -13.46
N PRO A 192 -10.18 8.14 -13.95
CA PRO A 192 -9.92 7.94 -15.38
C PRO A 192 -11.16 7.95 -16.25
N ASP A 193 -12.31 7.67 -15.65
CA ASP A 193 -13.56 7.42 -16.35
C ASP A 193 -14.65 8.44 -15.98
N HIS A 194 -14.30 9.38 -15.11
CA HIS A 194 -15.05 10.59 -14.77
C HIS A 194 -14.09 11.69 -14.24
N PRO A 195 -13.25 12.29 -15.10
CA PRO A 195 -12.15 13.15 -14.67
C PRO A 195 -12.62 14.37 -13.85
N TYR A 196 -11.80 14.80 -12.90
CA TYR A 196 -12.03 16.08 -12.25
C TYR A 196 -11.89 17.22 -13.27
N PRO A 197 -12.62 18.34 -13.10
CA PRO A 197 -12.36 19.55 -13.86
C PRO A 197 -10.87 19.95 -13.74
N PRO A 198 -10.21 20.46 -14.79
CA PRO A 198 -8.83 20.91 -14.67
C PRO A 198 -8.67 22.00 -13.59
N ASP A 199 -7.73 21.81 -12.66
CA ASP A 199 -7.31 22.81 -11.68
C ASP A 199 -5.79 22.98 -11.76
N HIS A 200 -5.35 24.09 -12.37
CA HIS A 200 -3.92 24.35 -12.56
C HIS A 200 -3.20 24.77 -11.27
N ALA A 201 -3.94 25.19 -10.23
CA ALA A 201 -3.33 25.50 -8.93
C ALA A 201 -2.74 24.26 -8.23
N VAL A 202 -3.15 23.05 -8.66
CA VAL A 202 -2.57 21.78 -8.22
C VAL A 202 -1.14 21.59 -8.75
N LEU A 203 -0.77 22.27 -9.84
CA LEU A 203 0.54 22.14 -10.45
C LEU A 203 1.58 23.01 -9.75
N ASP A 204 1.15 24.01 -8.99
CA ASP A 204 2.02 24.92 -8.27
C ASP A 204 2.62 24.23 -7.03
N PRO A 205 3.95 24.09 -6.96
CA PRO A 205 4.63 23.44 -5.83
C PRO A 205 4.54 24.25 -4.53
N THR A 206 4.02 25.48 -4.58
CA THR A 206 3.89 26.41 -3.45
C THR A 206 2.53 26.40 -2.78
N THR A 207 1.52 25.66 -3.28
CA THR A 207 0.20 25.61 -2.64
C THR A 207 0.27 24.75 -1.38
N PRO A 208 0.27 25.34 -0.16
CA PRO A 208 0.27 24.55 1.07
C PRO A 208 -1.13 23.99 1.30
N ALA A 209 -1.19 22.82 1.91
CA ALA A 209 -2.36 22.13 2.42
C ALA A 209 -3.04 22.87 3.59
N ASP A 210 -3.35 24.17 3.43
CA ASP A 210 -3.90 25.02 4.50
C ASP A 210 -5.28 25.62 4.19
N ARG A 211 -5.99 25.12 3.17
CA ARG A 211 -7.39 25.53 2.92
C ARG A 211 -8.42 24.93 3.90
N GLY A 212 -7.98 24.53 5.09
CA GLY A 212 -8.84 23.95 6.15
C GLY A 212 -8.77 24.64 7.52
N ARG A 213 -8.00 25.73 7.69
CA ARG A 213 -7.82 26.35 9.02
C ARG A 213 -8.32 27.80 9.15
N SER A 214 -8.82 28.45 8.10
CA SER A 214 -9.46 29.77 8.21
C SER A 214 -10.96 29.67 8.03
N GLN A 215 -11.69 29.35 9.10
CA GLN A 215 -13.08 29.73 9.39
C GLN A 215 -13.58 29.03 10.66
N ALA A 216 -13.02 29.39 11.82
CA ALA A 216 -13.71 29.34 13.11
C ALA A 216 -12.89 30.13 14.13
N GLU A 217 -13.57 31.00 14.88
CA GLU A 217 -13.09 31.86 15.98
C GLU A 217 -12.45 33.20 15.59
N GLU A 218 -13.26 34.06 14.98
CA GLU A 218 -13.30 35.48 15.36
C GLU A 218 -14.59 35.73 16.15
N GLU A 219 -14.45 36.06 17.45
CA GLU A 219 -15.15 37.13 18.21
C GLU A 219 -15.00 36.94 19.76
N PRO A 220 -15.12 37.98 20.63
CA PRO A 220 -14.23 39.13 20.74
C PRO A 220 -13.88 39.55 22.20
N MET A 221 -12.99 40.56 22.33
CA MET A 221 -12.74 41.49 23.47
C MET A 221 -12.15 40.98 24.81
N THR A 222 -10.99 41.53 25.18
CA THR A 222 -10.95 42.56 26.26
C THR A 222 -9.64 43.37 26.24
N GLN A 223 -9.80 44.68 26.41
CA GLN A 223 -8.74 45.68 26.52
C GLN A 223 -7.99 45.59 27.85
N SER A 224 -6.68 45.89 27.84
CA SER A 224 -6.00 46.53 28.96
C SER A 224 -4.76 47.27 28.46
N HIS A 225 -4.62 48.51 28.93
CA HIS A 225 -3.68 49.55 28.55
C HIS A 225 -2.24 49.31 29.02
N GLY A 226 -1.26 49.94 28.34
CA GLY A 226 0.08 50.19 28.89
C GLY A 226 1.06 50.72 27.84
N ALA A 227 1.28 52.05 27.84
CA ALA A 227 2.10 52.80 26.89
C ALA A 227 3.63 52.63 27.08
N GLY A 228 4.39 52.86 26.01
CA GLY A 228 5.84 53.08 26.07
C GLY A 228 6.45 53.31 24.68
N ALA A 229 6.83 54.56 24.40
CA ALA A 229 7.37 55.05 23.14
C ALA A 229 8.80 54.60 22.84
N GLY A 230 9.23 54.65 21.56
CA GLY A 230 10.65 54.57 21.21
C GLY A 230 10.98 54.36 19.72
N SER A 231 11.16 55.49 19.02
CA SER A 231 11.83 55.72 17.73
C SER A 231 13.01 54.81 17.36
N GLY A 232 13.19 54.52 16.06
CA GLY A 232 14.48 54.07 15.50
C GLY A 232 14.41 53.52 14.07
N ALA A 233 15.21 54.08 13.17
CA ALA A 233 15.12 53.95 11.72
C ALA A 233 16.13 52.96 11.08
N ASN A 234 15.76 52.45 9.90
CA ASN A 234 16.60 52.17 8.71
C ASN A 234 17.55 50.93 8.70
N PRO A 235 18.15 50.53 7.55
CA PRO A 235 17.57 49.59 6.56
C PRO A 235 18.53 48.46 6.09
N GLN A 236 18.02 47.64 5.14
CA GLN A 236 18.72 46.90 4.08
C GLN A 236 19.96 46.03 4.42
N VAL A 237 19.94 44.75 4.02
CA VAL A 237 21.00 44.17 3.17
C VAL A 237 20.40 43.03 2.33
N ASN A 238 20.63 43.18 1.03
CA ASN A 238 20.39 42.26 -0.08
C ASN A 238 21.62 41.34 -0.23
N GLN A 239 21.44 40.02 -0.35
CA GLN A 239 22.40 39.19 -1.11
C GLN A 239 21.68 38.09 -1.90
N ARG A 240 21.53 38.36 -3.20
CA ARG A 240 21.59 37.35 -4.27
C ARG A 240 22.93 36.63 -4.22
N SER A 241 22.92 35.31 -4.44
CA SER A 241 24.03 34.61 -5.09
C SER A 241 23.50 33.37 -5.82
N SER A 242 23.53 33.45 -7.13
CA SER A 242 23.38 32.41 -8.16
C SER A 242 24.64 31.56 -8.27
N ALA A 243 24.49 30.25 -8.55
CA ALA A 243 25.41 29.38 -9.32
C ALA A 243 25.11 27.90 -8.98
N THR A 244 25.24 26.86 -9.82
CA THR A 244 25.45 26.68 -11.26
C THR A 244 25.22 25.18 -11.52
N ASN A 245 24.69 24.85 -12.70
CA ASN A 245 24.54 23.51 -13.25
C ASN A 245 25.83 22.68 -13.21
N GLY A 246 25.71 21.40 -12.87
CA GLY A 246 26.77 20.39 -13.00
C GLY A 246 26.18 19.03 -13.38
N GLY A 247 25.75 18.90 -14.64
CA GLY A 247 25.42 17.61 -15.23
C GLY A 247 26.69 16.86 -15.61
N ILE A 248 26.77 15.57 -15.26
CA ILE A 248 27.78 14.64 -15.77
C ILE A 248 27.05 13.59 -16.61
N ALA A 249 27.27 13.67 -17.92
CA ALA A 249 26.94 12.64 -18.88
C ALA A 249 28.09 11.63 -18.92
N VAL A 250 27.77 10.33 -18.87
CA VAL A 250 28.72 9.27 -19.20
C VAL A 250 28.13 8.46 -20.35
N ASN A 251 28.69 8.68 -21.54
CA ASN A 251 28.53 7.84 -22.72
C ASN A 251 29.52 6.67 -22.62
N ILE A 252 29.03 5.44 -22.72
CA ILE A 252 29.88 4.30 -23.10
C ILE A 252 29.18 3.55 -24.24
N ALA A 253 29.73 3.70 -25.43
CA ALA A 253 29.47 2.86 -26.58
C ALA A 253 30.27 1.55 -26.43
N GLY A 254 29.63 0.42 -26.75
CA GLY A 254 30.26 -0.89 -26.75
C GLY A 254 29.43 -1.89 -27.57
N THR A 255 29.74 -1.97 -28.86
CA THR A 255 29.34 -3.02 -29.80
C THR A 255 29.77 -4.42 -29.33
N GLY A 256 28.88 -5.42 -29.41
CA GLY A 256 29.28 -6.82 -29.23
C GLY A 256 28.16 -7.85 -29.07
N ASN A 257 27.71 -8.38 -30.22
CA ASN A 257 27.20 -9.72 -30.48
C ASN A 257 25.91 -10.24 -29.78
N GLN A 258 24.91 -10.52 -30.63
CA GLN A 258 23.67 -11.21 -30.31
C GLN A 258 23.92 -12.71 -30.08
N THR A 259 23.43 -13.22 -28.96
CA THR A 259 23.22 -14.66 -28.77
C THR A 259 21.76 -14.88 -28.41
N ILE A 260 20.99 -15.37 -29.38
CA ILE A 260 19.61 -15.81 -29.21
C ILE A 260 19.65 -17.06 -28.33
N ILE A 261 19.20 -16.94 -27.08
CA ILE A 261 18.94 -18.09 -26.20
C ILE A 261 17.44 -18.13 -25.97
N ASN A 262 16.81 -19.17 -26.52
CA ASN A 262 15.41 -19.49 -26.38
C ASN A 262 15.23 -20.42 -25.17
N PRO A 263 14.42 -20.08 -24.15
CA PRO A 263 13.95 -21.07 -23.20
C PRO A 263 12.42 -21.06 -23.13
N HIS A 264 11.77 -21.79 -24.05
CA HIS A 264 10.56 -22.51 -23.69
C HIS A 264 10.91 -23.54 -22.62
N GLN A 265 10.27 -23.42 -21.45
CA GLN A 265 9.94 -24.44 -20.43
C GLN A 265 10.23 -23.95 -19.02
N THR A 266 9.25 -23.28 -18.41
CA THR A 266 9.18 -23.13 -16.95
C THR A 266 8.08 -24.04 -16.38
N PRO A 267 8.37 -24.88 -15.38
CA PRO A 267 7.36 -25.73 -14.76
C PRO A 267 6.39 -24.89 -13.91
N ARG A 268 5.10 -25.23 -13.98
CA ARG A 268 4.00 -24.61 -13.20
C ARG A 268 4.25 -24.79 -11.69
N PRO A 269 4.27 -23.73 -10.86
CA PRO A 269 4.27 -23.90 -9.42
C PRO A 269 2.87 -24.30 -8.92
N ARG A 270 2.83 -25.41 -8.19
CA ARG A 270 1.63 -25.90 -7.49
C ARG A 270 1.25 -24.95 -6.36
N PHE A 271 -0.02 -24.57 -6.36
CA PHE A 271 -0.74 -23.87 -5.29
C PHE A 271 -0.48 -24.55 -3.93
N ARG A 272 0.06 -23.81 -2.95
CA ARG A 272 0.02 -24.20 -1.54
C ARG A 272 -0.51 -23.05 -0.69
N ARG A 273 -1.66 -23.31 -0.07
CA ARG A 273 -2.36 -22.47 0.89
C ARG A 273 -1.47 -22.25 2.12
N GLY A 274 -1.29 -21.00 2.52
CA GLY A 274 -0.64 -20.70 3.80
C GLY A 274 -0.19 -19.25 3.96
N PHE A 275 -1.09 -18.27 3.85
CA PHE A 275 -0.72 -16.86 4.10
C PHE A 275 -1.70 -16.10 5.02
N GLY A 276 -2.59 -16.80 5.72
CA GLY A 276 -3.37 -16.23 6.83
C GLY A 276 -2.57 -16.03 8.13
N TRP A 277 -1.33 -16.53 8.18
CA TRP A 277 -0.51 -16.53 9.40
C TRP A 277 0.32 -15.27 9.56
N ALA A 278 0.86 -14.71 8.47
CA ALA A 278 1.69 -13.51 8.54
C ALA A 278 0.90 -12.31 9.07
N LEU A 279 -0.33 -12.08 8.57
CA LEU A 279 -1.19 -10.99 9.03
C LEU A 279 -1.61 -11.15 10.52
N MET A 280 -1.78 -12.38 11.01
CA MET A 280 -2.06 -12.63 12.43
C MET A 280 -0.83 -12.46 13.32
N VAL A 281 0.37 -12.82 12.86
CA VAL A 281 1.62 -12.63 13.61
C VAL A 281 1.96 -11.14 13.69
N PHE A 282 1.75 -10.37 12.64
CA PHE A 282 1.97 -8.91 12.67
C PHE A 282 1.02 -8.19 13.64
N LEU A 283 -0.26 -8.59 13.70
CA LEU A 283 -1.20 -8.06 14.70
C LEU A 283 -0.87 -8.48 16.14
N ALA A 284 -0.33 -9.69 16.34
CA ALA A 284 0.09 -10.16 17.66
C ALA A 284 1.36 -9.44 18.16
N VAL A 285 2.31 -9.15 17.26
CA VAL A 285 3.54 -8.41 17.59
C VAL A 285 3.23 -6.95 17.90
N ASP A 286 2.31 -6.30 17.17
CA ASP A 286 1.87 -4.93 17.48
C ASP A 286 1.20 -4.83 18.86
N VAL A 287 0.43 -5.84 19.29
CA VAL A 287 -0.19 -5.88 20.63
C VAL A 287 0.85 -6.11 21.73
N VAL A 288 1.84 -6.98 21.50
CA VAL A 288 2.93 -7.21 22.46
C VAL A 288 3.86 -6.00 22.55
N PHE A 289 4.15 -5.34 21.42
CA PHE A 289 4.95 -4.12 21.39
C PHE A 289 4.24 -2.96 22.09
N ALA A 290 2.93 -2.79 21.88
CA ALA A 290 2.13 -1.83 22.62
C ALA A 290 2.11 -2.13 24.13
N ALA A 291 2.05 -3.41 24.53
CA ALA A 291 2.13 -3.81 25.93
C ALA A 291 3.51 -3.59 26.56
N VAL A 292 4.60 -3.80 25.79
CA VAL A 292 5.98 -3.59 26.26
C VAL A 292 6.36 -2.11 26.33
N VAL A 293 5.94 -1.30 25.35
CA VAL A 293 6.11 0.16 25.38
C VAL A 293 5.29 0.78 26.52
N TRP A 294 4.11 0.22 26.81
CA TRP A 294 3.30 0.64 27.95
C TRP A 294 3.90 0.22 29.31
N THR A 295 4.48 -0.97 29.43
CA THR A 295 5.14 -1.39 30.69
C THR A 295 6.49 -0.71 30.91
N ALA A 296 7.22 -0.37 29.85
CA ALA A 296 8.46 0.41 29.95
C ALA A 296 8.22 1.89 30.27
N GLY A 297 7.02 2.42 29.99
CA GLY A 297 6.62 3.80 30.30
C GLY A 297 6.15 4.03 31.74
N VAL A 298 6.03 3.00 32.57
CA VAL A 298 5.51 3.13 33.95
C VAL A 298 6.49 2.62 34.99
N GLN A 299 7.67 3.25 35.03
CA GLN A 299 8.58 3.11 36.17
C GLN A 299 8.51 4.27 37.16
N ASN A 300 7.54 5.19 37.06
CA ASN A 300 7.52 6.32 37.98
C ASN A 300 6.15 6.98 38.22
N VAL A 301 5.15 6.23 38.70
CA VAL A 301 3.94 6.84 39.32
C VAL A 301 3.36 5.90 40.37
N GLY A 302 2.89 6.45 41.50
CA GLY A 302 2.35 5.74 42.67
C GLY A 302 1.04 4.94 42.44
N PRO A 303 0.28 4.62 43.51
CA PRO A 303 -0.83 3.66 43.44
C PRO A 303 -1.89 4.04 42.38
N TRP A 304 -2.24 3.07 41.55
CA TRP A 304 -3.04 3.26 40.33
C TRP A 304 -4.53 3.54 40.64
N PRO A 305 -5.18 4.46 39.90
CA PRO A 305 -6.63 4.66 39.98
C PRO A 305 -7.38 3.46 39.36
N SER A 306 -8.58 3.17 39.90
CA SER A 306 -9.45 2.02 39.60
C SER A 306 -9.77 1.83 38.11
N THR A 307 -9.65 2.88 37.30
CA THR A 307 -9.89 2.89 35.85
C THR A 307 -8.81 2.15 35.05
N SER A 308 -7.56 2.13 35.54
CA SER A 308 -6.44 1.46 34.86
C SER A 308 -6.51 -0.06 34.99
N VAL A 309 -7.01 -0.54 36.13
CA VAL A 309 -7.29 -1.97 36.35
C VAL A 309 -8.40 -2.45 35.42
N LEU A 310 -9.42 -1.62 35.20
CA LEU A 310 -10.53 -1.94 34.29
C LEU A 310 -10.06 -2.09 32.84
N LEU A 311 -9.18 -1.20 32.36
CA LEU A 311 -8.60 -1.26 31.01
C LEU A 311 -7.72 -2.50 30.83
N LEU A 312 -6.93 -2.88 31.84
CA LEU A 312 -6.14 -4.11 31.82
C LEU A 312 -7.05 -5.35 31.71
N VAL A 313 -8.10 -5.41 32.52
CA VAL A 313 -9.08 -6.50 32.49
C VAL A 313 -9.78 -6.59 31.14
N LEU A 314 -10.17 -5.45 30.55
CA LEU A 314 -10.81 -5.41 29.23
C LEU A 314 -9.88 -5.92 28.11
N THR A 315 -8.59 -5.58 28.20
CA THR A 315 -7.56 -6.02 27.24
C THR A 315 -7.31 -7.53 27.34
N VAL A 316 -7.26 -8.07 28.56
CA VAL A 316 -7.11 -9.52 28.78
C VAL A 316 -8.35 -10.28 28.30
N LEU A 317 -9.55 -9.75 28.56
CA LEU A 317 -10.80 -10.37 28.12
C LEU A 317 -10.94 -10.38 26.59
N THR A 318 -10.55 -9.30 25.92
CA THR A 318 -10.55 -9.23 24.45
C THR A 318 -9.53 -10.20 23.85
N ALA A 319 -8.33 -10.33 24.42
CA ALA A 319 -7.34 -11.33 24.01
C ALA A 319 -7.86 -12.77 24.19
N LEU A 320 -8.51 -13.08 25.31
CA LEU A 320 -9.10 -14.40 25.57
C LEU A 320 -10.27 -14.73 24.63
N LEU A 321 -11.08 -13.73 24.27
CA LEU A 321 -12.17 -13.88 23.31
C LEU A 321 -11.62 -14.21 21.91
N TRP A 322 -10.59 -13.51 21.48
CA TRP A 322 -9.87 -13.81 20.23
C TRP A 322 -9.24 -15.20 20.24
N LEU A 323 -8.66 -15.64 21.36
CA LEU A 323 -8.13 -17.00 21.52
C LEU A 323 -9.22 -18.07 21.38
N ARG A 324 -10.38 -17.84 22.01
CA ARG A 324 -11.55 -18.75 21.90
C ARG A 324 -12.10 -18.79 20.48
N LEU A 325 -12.16 -17.65 19.80
CA LEU A 325 -12.63 -17.56 18.42
C LEU A 325 -11.67 -18.28 17.45
N ALA A 326 -10.36 -18.06 17.60
CA ALA A 326 -9.33 -18.75 16.85
C ALA A 326 -9.40 -20.28 17.06
N ARG A 327 -9.63 -20.73 18.31
CA ARG A 327 -9.79 -22.16 18.62
C ARG A 327 -11.06 -22.78 18.00
N ARG A 328 -12.14 -22.00 17.85
CA ARG A 328 -13.39 -22.43 17.19
C ARG A 328 -13.24 -22.52 15.68
N VAL A 329 -12.57 -21.54 15.06
CA VAL A 329 -12.38 -21.44 13.61
C VAL A 329 -11.33 -22.41 13.10
N PHE A 330 -10.29 -22.70 13.89
CA PHE A 330 -9.14 -23.54 13.49
C PHE A 330 -9.03 -24.87 14.26
N GLY A 331 -10.13 -25.37 14.84
CA GLY A 331 -10.14 -26.49 15.78
C GLY A 331 -9.57 -27.83 15.27
N GLY A 332 -9.51 -28.04 13.96
CA GLY A 332 -8.83 -29.20 13.36
C GLY A 332 -7.30 -29.12 13.42
N LEU A 333 -6.75 -27.91 13.26
CA LEU A 333 -5.31 -27.66 13.24
C LEU A 333 -4.72 -27.58 14.66
N TRP A 334 -5.50 -27.13 15.65
CA TRP A 334 -5.10 -27.06 17.05
C TRP A 334 -4.74 -28.44 17.64
N ARG A 335 -5.45 -29.51 17.23
CA ARG A 335 -5.15 -30.88 17.66
C ARG A 335 -3.84 -31.39 17.06
N ALA A 336 -3.50 -30.99 15.83
CA ALA A 336 -2.24 -31.34 15.19
C ALA A 336 -1.04 -30.64 15.86
N VAL A 337 -1.19 -29.36 16.23
CA VAL A 337 -0.13 -28.58 16.91
C VAL A 337 0.13 -29.11 18.33
N VAL A 338 -0.91 -29.41 19.11
CA VAL A 338 -0.76 -30.01 20.45
C VAL A 338 -0.19 -31.44 20.37
N GLY A 339 -0.53 -32.19 19.31
CA GLY A 339 0.07 -33.50 19.04
C GLY A 339 1.56 -33.42 18.72
N LEU A 340 1.97 -32.44 17.92
CA LEU A 340 3.37 -32.20 17.56
C LEU A 340 4.21 -31.80 18.79
N PHE A 341 3.68 -30.92 19.64
CA PHE A 341 4.35 -30.50 20.88
C PHE A 341 4.53 -31.65 21.88
N ARG A 342 3.52 -32.53 22.03
CA ARG A 342 3.64 -33.75 22.86
C ARG A 342 4.56 -34.81 22.25
N GLY A 343 4.76 -34.80 20.94
CA GLY A 343 5.74 -35.64 20.25
C GLY A 343 7.17 -35.17 20.51
N MET A 344 7.41 -33.86 20.40
CA MET A 344 8.72 -33.24 20.66
C MET A 344 9.16 -33.40 22.11
N ASN A 345 8.26 -33.24 23.09
CA ASN A 345 8.62 -33.38 24.51
C ASN A 345 9.04 -34.81 24.89
N ARG A 346 8.52 -35.83 24.19
CA ARG A 346 8.93 -37.24 24.37
C ARG A 346 10.26 -37.55 23.70
N ALA A 347 10.58 -36.88 22.58
CA ALA A 347 11.86 -37.01 21.92
C ALA A 347 13.01 -36.39 22.75
N THR A 348 12.74 -35.28 23.45
CA THR A 348 13.71 -34.63 24.35
C THR A 348 13.97 -35.42 25.63
N GLU A 349 12.97 -36.14 26.16
CA GLU A 349 13.14 -37.04 27.32
C GLU A 349 13.88 -38.35 26.96
N GLY A 350 13.83 -38.79 25.70
CA GLY A 350 14.59 -39.95 25.21
C GLY A 350 16.08 -39.65 25.04
N LEU A 351 16.41 -38.46 24.54
CA LEU A 351 17.78 -38.01 24.29
C LEU A 351 18.58 -37.72 25.57
N THR A 352 17.90 -37.27 26.65
CA THR A 352 18.55 -37.03 27.94
C THR A 352 18.89 -38.32 28.70
N ARG A 353 18.23 -39.45 28.42
CA ARG A 353 18.60 -40.76 28.99
C ARG A 353 19.77 -41.45 28.30
N THR A 354 20.06 -41.12 27.04
CA THR A 354 21.14 -41.78 26.28
C THR A 354 22.49 -41.07 26.40
N LEU A 355 22.52 -39.81 26.84
CA LEU A 355 23.76 -39.01 26.98
C LEU A 355 24.24 -38.83 28.44
N GLY A 356 23.50 -39.34 29.44
CA GLY A 356 23.86 -39.26 30.86
C GLY A 356 24.42 -40.53 31.48
N GLY A 357 24.77 -41.54 30.67
CA GLY A 357 25.24 -42.84 31.12
C GLY A 357 26.60 -43.22 30.54
N LYS A 358 27.65 -42.47 30.87
CA LYS A 358 29.05 -42.93 30.92
C LYS A 358 29.82 -42.15 31.96
#